data_AF-A0A2D5ESG4-F1
#
_entry.id   AF-A0A2D5ESG4-F1
#
_cell.length_a   1.000
_cell.length_b   1.000
_cell.length_c   1.000
_cell.angle_alpha   90.00
_cell.angle_beta   90.00
_cell.angle_gamma   90.00
#
_symmetry.space_group_name_H-M   'P 1'
#
loop_
_entity.id
_entity.type
_entity.pdbx_description
1 polymer ?
#
loop_
_entity_poly.entity_id
_entity_poly.type
_entity_poly.pdbx_seq_one_letter_code
_entity_poly.pdbx_strand_id
1 'polypeptide(L)'
;MSTATRADGTEQREEVFASGEFPAVHRAGLFVPEALKEPLERTLASTHGGELVIRGGDGSARIHVLKGGVAWVVCDATAERLSHVLQREAGLRRAQLRVVLRACRKTQTNFGEMLVRMELIDADLLRRCLLLHNARQLLATLRLRGPLEVEVEERVRTYDSTLLFSWEELRDVARSLIGTAPPPPPEPERLDGLAAELRDCTALVTVQAPTGVLTGVWPMSLREQVGVGALRECVDQLFGADLGMALAPASAAGGDRIEKWVFIQDGAIRVVARSPVDPQVVVMLAFDVGVGLGRALRDVERVLAELAIG
;
A
#
# COMPACT_ATOMS: atom_id res chain seq x y z
N MET A 1 13.58 -26.39 38.71
CA MET A 1 14.85 -27.14 38.58
C MET A 1 14.57 -28.59 38.93
N SER A 2 14.50 -29.46 37.94
CA SER A 2 14.45 -30.91 38.10
C SER A 2 15.18 -31.50 36.90
N THR A 3 16.28 -32.19 37.13
CA THR A 3 17.10 -32.84 36.10
C THR A 3 17.01 -34.34 36.30
N ALA A 4 16.53 -35.06 35.28
CA ALA A 4 16.57 -36.51 35.23
C ALA A 4 17.74 -36.94 34.34
N THR A 5 18.66 -37.73 34.90
CA THR A 5 19.86 -38.24 34.21
C THR A 5 19.57 -39.63 33.61
N ARG A 6 19.90 -39.83 32.32
CA ARG A 6 19.93 -41.16 31.68
C ARG A 6 21.38 -41.64 31.50
N ALA A 7 21.56 -42.96 31.44
CA ALA A 7 22.83 -43.68 31.62
C ALA A 7 23.74 -43.81 30.37
N ASP A 8 23.55 -42.96 29.37
CA ASP A 8 24.46 -42.81 28.23
C ASP A 8 24.92 -41.37 28.26
N GLY A 9 26.21 -41.12 28.49
CA GLY A 9 26.80 -39.82 28.80
C GLY A 9 26.77 -38.76 27.69
N THR A 10 25.71 -38.73 26.88
CA THR A 10 25.40 -37.65 25.95
C THR A 10 24.47 -36.63 26.62
N GLU A 11 25.02 -35.47 26.98
CA GLU A 11 24.22 -34.29 27.35
C GLU A 11 23.40 -33.84 26.13
N GLN A 12 22.09 -34.14 26.11
CA GLN A 12 21.15 -33.38 25.30
C GLN A 12 20.92 -32.04 25.99
N ARG A 13 21.55 -30.98 25.48
CA ARG A 13 21.08 -29.62 25.74
C ARG A 13 19.75 -29.42 25.03
N GLU A 14 18.65 -29.48 25.77
CA GLU A 14 17.42 -28.80 25.37
C GLU A 14 17.71 -27.30 25.35
N GLU A 15 17.93 -26.74 24.16
CA GLU A 15 17.98 -25.29 23.98
C GLU A 15 16.55 -24.74 24.13
N VAL A 16 16.21 -24.41 25.37
CA VAL A 16 15.05 -23.58 25.69
C VAL A 16 15.40 -22.15 25.24
N PHE A 17 14.92 -21.76 24.06
CA PHE A 17 15.01 -20.37 23.59
C PHE A 17 14.03 -19.48 24.35
N ALA A 18 14.42 -19.10 25.56
CA ALA A 18 13.75 -18.08 26.38
C ALA A 18 14.65 -16.84 26.48
N SER A 19 14.65 -16.01 25.44
CA SER A 19 14.95 -14.56 25.44
C SER A 19 15.20 -14.12 24.00
N GLY A 20 14.65 -12.96 23.62
CA GLY A 20 14.64 -12.43 22.25
C GLY A 20 15.99 -11.91 21.75
N GLU A 21 16.99 -12.79 21.67
CA GLU A 21 18.21 -12.54 20.90
C GLU A 21 18.19 -13.39 19.62
N PHE A 22 18.14 -12.71 18.49
CA PHE A 22 18.21 -13.32 17.16
C PHE A 22 19.60 -13.95 16.95
N PRO A 23 19.71 -15.15 16.37
CA PRO A 23 20.98 -15.61 15.86
C PRO A 23 21.45 -14.63 14.79
N ALA A 24 22.69 -14.17 14.94
CA ALA A 24 23.40 -13.32 13.98
C ALA A 24 23.14 -13.80 12.56
N VAL A 25 22.89 -12.84 11.66
CA VAL A 25 22.57 -13.05 10.23
C VAL A 25 23.53 -14.06 9.60
N HIS A 26 23.13 -15.34 9.62
CA HIS A 26 23.82 -16.37 8.88
C HIS A 26 23.67 -16.02 7.40
N ARG A 27 24.79 -16.00 6.67
CA ARG A 27 24.87 -15.98 5.19
C ARG A 27 24.22 -17.22 4.54
N ALA A 28 23.31 -17.91 5.23
CA ALA A 28 22.79 -19.22 4.89
C ALA A 28 21.37 -19.11 4.33
N GLY A 29 21.26 -18.96 3.00
CA GLY A 29 20.04 -19.21 2.25
C GLY A 29 18.82 -18.35 2.57
N LEU A 30 17.77 -18.50 1.78
CA LEU A 30 16.44 -17.98 2.11
C LEU A 30 15.78 -18.99 3.04
N PHE A 31 15.56 -18.62 4.31
CA PHE A 31 14.84 -19.47 5.25
C PHE A 31 13.33 -19.37 5.02
N VAL A 32 12.67 -20.52 4.90
CA VAL A 32 11.21 -20.61 4.81
C VAL A 32 10.69 -21.20 6.13
N PRO A 33 9.89 -20.46 6.92
CA PRO A 33 9.31 -20.97 8.15
C PRO A 33 8.55 -22.28 7.95
N GLU A 34 8.69 -23.22 8.89
CA GLU A 34 8.08 -24.56 8.78
C GLU A 34 6.56 -24.48 8.60
N ALA A 35 5.91 -23.58 9.33
CA ALA A 35 4.47 -23.33 9.24
C ALA A 35 4.00 -22.90 7.82
N LEU A 36 4.89 -22.40 6.97
CA LEU A 36 4.58 -21.97 5.62
C LEU A 36 4.89 -23.03 4.55
N LYS A 37 5.80 -23.98 4.81
CA LYS A 37 6.29 -24.91 3.78
C LYS A 37 5.17 -25.74 3.16
N GLU A 38 4.48 -26.51 3.99
CA GLU A 38 3.44 -27.43 3.53
C GLU A 38 2.25 -26.68 2.91
N PRO A 39 1.70 -25.61 3.51
CA PRO A 39 0.63 -24.82 2.87
C PRO A 39 1.05 -24.24 1.52
N LEU A 40 2.28 -23.75 1.40
CA LEU A 40 2.79 -23.18 0.15
C LEU A 40 2.96 -24.25 -0.92
N GLU A 41 3.59 -25.37 -0.61
CA GLU A 41 3.77 -26.51 -1.52
C GLU A 41 2.42 -27.05 -1.99
N ARG A 42 1.47 -27.25 -1.07
CA ARG A 42 0.11 -27.69 -1.39
C ARG A 42 -0.61 -26.72 -2.31
N THR A 43 -0.50 -25.41 -2.05
CA THR A 43 -1.16 -24.39 -2.87
C THR A 43 -0.51 -24.27 -4.26
N LEU A 44 0.82 -24.40 -4.37
CA LEU A 44 1.54 -24.46 -5.65
C LEU A 44 1.20 -25.72 -6.45
N ALA A 45 0.95 -26.84 -5.79
CA ALA A 45 0.50 -28.07 -6.46
C ALA A 45 -0.98 -28.04 -6.88
N SER A 46 -1.78 -27.10 -6.35
CA SER A 46 -3.20 -26.99 -6.67
C SER A 46 -3.43 -26.50 -8.11
N THR A 47 -4.26 -27.23 -8.86
CA THR A 47 -4.72 -26.83 -10.20
C THR A 47 -5.57 -25.57 -10.19
N HIS A 48 -6.29 -25.32 -9.08
CA HIS A 48 -7.16 -24.16 -8.91
C HIS A 48 -6.41 -22.93 -8.37
N GLY A 49 -5.18 -23.12 -7.86
CA GLY A 49 -4.46 -22.10 -7.11
C GLY A 49 -5.05 -21.88 -5.71
N GLY A 50 -4.78 -20.71 -5.13
CA GLY A 50 -5.26 -20.32 -3.82
C GLY A 50 -4.59 -19.05 -3.30
N GLU A 51 -5.07 -18.55 -2.17
CA GLU A 51 -4.48 -17.43 -1.44
C GLU A 51 -4.01 -17.93 -0.07
N LEU A 52 -2.72 -17.81 0.20
CA LEU A 52 -2.20 -18.02 1.55
C LEU A 52 -2.33 -16.72 2.31
N VAL A 53 -3.05 -16.73 3.43
CA VAL A 53 -3.12 -15.64 4.40
C VAL A 53 -2.23 -15.99 5.57
N ILE A 54 -1.21 -15.17 5.79
CA ILE A 54 -0.15 -15.40 6.78
C ILE A 54 -0.25 -14.30 7.82
N ARG A 55 -0.36 -14.66 9.10
CA ARG A 55 -0.38 -13.71 10.21
C ARG A 55 0.78 -13.98 11.14
N GLY A 56 1.52 -12.93 11.49
CA GLY A 56 2.56 -12.93 12.51
C GLY A 56 2.28 -11.87 13.56
N GLY A 57 3.16 -11.77 14.56
CA GLY A 57 3.02 -10.85 15.68
C GLY A 57 3.18 -9.36 15.32
N ASP A 58 3.87 -9.05 14.23
CA ASP A 58 4.16 -7.68 13.78
C ASP A 58 3.57 -7.34 12.40
N GLY A 59 2.73 -8.21 11.84
CA GLY A 59 2.09 -7.97 10.55
C GLY A 59 1.40 -9.18 9.94
N SER A 60 0.92 -8.99 8.73
CA SER A 60 0.26 -9.97 7.90
C SER A 60 0.79 -9.93 6.46
N ALA A 61 0.67 -11.07 5.79
CA ALA A 61 1.02 -11.20 4.40
C ALA A 61 0.02 -12.08 3.65
N ARG A 62 0.00 -11.91 2.33
CA ARG A 62 -0.81 -12.69 1.41
C ARG A 62 0.04 -13.14 0.24
N ILE A 63 0.00 -14.43 -0.08
CA ILE A 63 0.62 -14.99 -1.28
C ILE A 63 -0.49 -15.54 -2.16
N HIS A 64 -0.66 -14.94 -3.34
CA HIS A 64 -1.63 -15.39 -4.33
C HIS A 64 -0.95 -16.32 -5.32
N VAL A 65 -1.48 -17.54 -5.44
CA VAL A 65 -1.01 -18.58 -6.33
C VAL A 65 -2.08 -18.92 -7.35
N LEU A 66 -1.68 -19.06 -8.61
CA LEU A 66 -2.57 -19.43 -9.70
C LEU A 66 -1.82 -20.33 -10.68
N LYS A 67 -2.45 -21.45 -11.09
CA LYS A 67 -1.89 -22.40 -12.06
C LYS A 67 -0.44 -22.82 -11.70
N GLY A 68 -0.17 -23.04 -10.41
CA GLY A 68 1.15 -23.40 -9.88
C GLY A 68 2.23 -22.32 -9.88
N GLY A 69 1.89 -21.07 -10.23
CA GLY A 69 2.79 -19.93 -10.14
C GLY A 69 2.32 -18.90 -9.10
N VAL A 70 3.26 -18.15 -8.53
CA VAL A 70 2.97 -17.00 -7.69
C VAL A 70 2.58 -15.83 -8.59
N ALA A 71 1.36 -15.34 -8.43
CA ALA A 71 0.86 -14.16 -9.14
C ALA A 71 1.26 -12.87 -8.42
N TRP A 72 1.17 -12.87 -7.08
CA TRP A 72 1.37 -11.67 -6.29
C TRP A 72 1.66 -11.98 -4.82
N VAL A 73 2.50 -11.16 -4.19
CA VAL A 73 2.79 -11.19 -2.75
C VAL A 73 2.57 -9.80 -2.16
N VAL A 74 1.86 -9.71 -1.03
CA VAL A 74 1.74 -8.49 -0.22
C VAL A 74 2.16 -8.80 1.19
N CYS A 75 2.92 -7.92 1.81
CA CYS A 75 3.17 -7.91 3.24
C CYS A 75 2.96 -6.49 3.77
N ASP A 76 2.19 -6.33 4.84
CA ASP A 76 1.94 -5.01 5.46
C ASP A 76 3.13 -4.48 6.26
N ALA A 77 4.06 -5.36 6.66
CA ALA A 77 5.30 -5.01 7.37
C ALA A 77 6.33 -4.28 6.47
N THR A 78 6.03 -4.07 5.19
CA THR A 78 6.86 -3.29 4.25
C THR A 78 6.10 -2.12 3.66
N ALA A 79 6.74 -0.95 3.67
CA ALA A 79 6.21 0.26 3.07
C ALA A 79 6.42 0.31 1.54
N GLU A 80 7.18 -0.61 0.93
CA GLU A 80 7.43 -0.59 -0.51
C GLU A 80 6.18 -1.02 -1.29
N ARG A 81 5.72 -0.15 -2.20
CA ARG A 81 4.60 -0.43 -3.11
C ARG A 81 5.15 -0.74 -4.51
N LEU A 82 4.40 -1.45 -5.34
CA LEU A 82 4.78 -1.66 -6.75
C LEU A 82 5.07 -0.35 -7.48
N SER A 83 4.30 0.71 -7.19
CA SER A 83 4.55 2.03 -7.76
C SER A 83 5.92 2.60 -7.43
N HIS A 84 6.51 2.26 -6.28
CA HIS A 84 7.88 2.65 -5.92
C HIS A 84 8.90 1.91 -6.80
N VAL A 85 8.68 0.63 -7.04
CA VAL A 85 9.51 -0.17 -7.94
C VAL A 85 9.43 0.35 -9.37
N LEU A 86 8.22 0.61 -9.89
CA LEU A 86 8.03 1.15 -11.24
C LEU A 86 8.66 2.54 -11.43
N GLN A 87 8.58 3.40 -10.42
CA GLN A 87 9.26 4.70 -10.44
C GLN A 87 10.77 4.54 -10.53
N ARG A 88 11.35 3.66 -9.72
CA ARG A 88 12.80 3.50 -9.63
C ARG A 88 13.40 2.73 -10.80
N GLU A 89 12.81 1.59 -11.16
CA GLU A 89 13.37 0.67 -12.16
C GLU A 89 12.95 1.03 -13.59
N ALA A 90 11.75 1.61 -13.76
CA ALA A 90 11.21 1.95 -15.09
C ALA A 90 11.07 3.47 -15.32
N GLY A 91 11.46 4.31 -14.36
CA GLY A 91 11.39 5.77 -14.49
C GLY A 91 9.98 6.34 -14.60
N LEU A 92 8.94 5.55 -14.27
CA LEU A 92 7.56 5.96 -14.42
C LEU A 92 7.16 7.01 -13.38
N ARG A 93 6.65 8.14 -13.82
CA ARG A 93 6.18 9.20 -12.92
C ARG A 93 4.84 8.83 -12.28
N ARG A 94 4.57 9.35 -11.08
CA ARG A 94 3.27 9.16 -10.40
C ARG A 94 2.10 9.61 -11.28
N ALA A 95 2.23 10.72 -12.00
CA ALA A 95 1.22 11.20 -12.95
C ALA A 95 0.86 10.15 -14.01
N GLN A 96 1.87 9.49 -14.61
CA GLN A 96 1.65 8.41 -15.59
C GLN A 96 0.92 7.21 -14.95
N LEU A 97 1.32 6.80 -13.74
CA LEU A 97 0.66 5.72 -13.01
C LEU A 97 -0.80 6.05 -12.66
N ARG A 98 -1.12 7.33 -12.33
CA ARG A 98 -2.50 7.79 -12.11
C ARG A 98 -3.35 7.66 -13.38
N VAL A 99 -2.80 8.05 -14.52
CA VAL A 99 -3.49 7.92 -15.82
C VAL A 99 -3.79 6.45 -16.11
N VAL A 100 -2.84 5.54 -15.87
CA VAL A 100 -3.03 4.10 -16.03
C VAL A 100 -4.14 3.59 -15.12
N LEU A 101 -4.15 3.94 -13.82
CA LEU A 101 -5.20 3.54 -12.88
C LEU A 101 -6.58 4.01 -13.35
N ARG A 102 -6.68 5.24 -13.87
CA ARG A 102 -7.92 5.78 -14.42
C ARG A 102 -8.39 4.97 -15.62
N ALA A 103 -7.49 4.63 -16.52
CA ALA A 103 -7.78 3.79 -17.68
C ALA A 103 -8.24 2.38 -17.25
N CYS A 104 -7.57 1.77 -16.26
CA CYS A 104 -7.94 0.45 -15.74
C CYS A 104 -9.35 0.43 -15.17
N ARG A 105 -9.75 1.47 -14.40
CA ARG A 105 -11.12 1.57 -13.87
C ARG A 105 -12.17 1.69 -14.99
N LYS A 106 -11.84 2.43 -16.05
CA LYS A 106 -12.74 2.62 -17.19
C LYS A 106 -12.91 1.34 -18.02
N THR A 107 -11.84 0.59 -18.22
CA THR A 107 -11.84 -0.57 -19.13
C THR A 107 -11.89 -1.91 -18.41
N GLN A 108 -11.83 -1.92 -17.07
CA GLN A 108 -11.69 -3.11 -16.23
C GLN A 108 -10.49 -4.00 -16.64
N THR A 109 -9.47 -3.41 -17.25
CA THR A 109 -8.26 -4.11 -17.72
C THR A 109 -7.23 -4.19 -16.59
N ASN A 110 -6.37 -5.20 -16.66
CA ASN A 110 -5.27 -5.37 -15.72
C ASN A 110 -4.32 -4.17 -15.72
N PHE A 111 -3.81 -3.81 -14.54
CA PHE A 111 -2.85 -2.71 -14.40
C PHE A 111 -1.56 -2.92 -15.21
N GLY A 112 -0.99 -4.12 -15.16
CA GLY A 112 0.21 -4.46 -15.92
C GLY A 112 -0.01 -4.43 -17.43
N GLU A 113 -1.09 -5.05 -17.90
CA GLU A 113 -1.47 -5.02 -19.33
C GLU A 113 -1.71 -3.59 -19.82
N MET A 114 -2.34 -2.75 -18.99
CA MET A 114 -2.56 -1.36 -19.33
C MET A 114 -1.23 -0.59 -19.46
N LEU A 115 -0.26 -0.82 -18.58
CA LEU A 115 1.05 -0.18 -18.67
C LEU A 115 1.74 -0.49 -20.01
N VAL A 116 1.71 -1.76 -20.44
CA VAL A 116 2.28 -2.20 -21.73
C VAL A 116 1.46 -1.63 -22.89
N ARG A 117 0.13 -1.71 -22.83
CA ARG A 117 -0.76 -1.20 -23.88
C ARG A 117 -0.64 0.30 -24.09
N MET A 118 -0.32 1.05 -23.05
CA MET A 118 -0.06 2.49 -23.11
C MET A 118 1.39 2.85 -23.47
N GLU A 119 2.22 1.84 -23.81
CA GLU A 119 3.63 2.01 -24.18
C GLU A 119 4.47 2.73 -23.12
N LEU A 120 4.06 2.65 -21.86
CA LEU A 120 4.78 3.25 -20.74
C LEU A 120 5.94 2.37 -20.28
N ILE A 121 5.81 1.07 -20.48
CA ILE A 121 6.81 0.06 -20.11
C ILE A 121 6.72 -1.10 -21.10
N ASP A 122 7.84 -1.71 -21.45
CA ASP A 122 7.82 -2.97 -22.18
C ASP A 122 7.48 -4.16 -21.26
N ALA A 123 7.04 -5.26 -21.85
CA ALA A 123 6.59 -6.44 -21.11
C ALA A 123 7.70 -7.09 -20.27
N ASP A 124 8.95 -7.09 -20.77
CA ASP A 124 10.08 -7.71 -20.09
C ASP A 124 10.50 -6.90 -18.86
N LEU A 125 10.55 -5.57 -18.99
CA LEU A 125 10.82 -4.67 -17.89
C LEU A 125 9.71 -4.70 -16.85
N LEU A 126 8.44 -4.79 -17.26
CA LEU A 126 7.32 -4.98 -16.33
C LEU A 126 7.46 -6.29 -15.56
N ARG A 127 7.77 -7.40 -16.24
CA ARG A 127 8.00 -8.70 -15.61
C ARG A 127 9.12 -8.62 -14.57
N ARG A 128 10.25 -7.96 -14.89
CA ARG A 128 11.35 -7.73 -13.95
C ARG A 128 10.93 -6.90 -12.73
N CYS A 129 10.18 -5.81 -12.95
CA CYS A 129 9.68 -4.96 -11.86
C CYS A 129 8.76 -5.74 -10.91
N LEU A 130 7.85 -6.54 -11.47
CA LEU A 130 6.92 -7.37 -10.68
C LEU A 130 7.65 -8.46 -9.91
N LEU A 131 8.59 -9.16 -10.55
CA LEU A 131 9.41 -10.18 -9.90
C LEU A 131 10.20 -9.58 -8.73
N LEU A 132 10.83 -8.42 -8.95
CA LEU A 132 11.58 -7.71 -7.92
C LEU A 132 10.69 -7.26 -6.76
N HIS A 133 9.50 -6.72 -7.06
CA HIS A 133 8.53 -6.33 -6.05
C HIS A 133 8.08 -7.53 -5.21
N ASN A 134 7.60 -8.59 -5.87
CA ASN A 134 7.15 -9.81 -5.19
C ASN A 134 8.27 -10.44 -4.35
N ALA A 135 9.51 -10.42 -4.81
CA ALA A 135 10.65 -10.96 -4.06
C ALA A 135 10.92 -10.19 -2.77
N ARG A 136 10.78 -8.85 -2.79
CA ARG A 136 10.90 -8.03 -1.57
C ARG A 136 9.73 -8.22 -0.61
N GLN A 137 8.51 -8.34 -1.15
CA GLN A 137 7.33 -8.65 -0.35
C GLN A 137 7.47 -10.02 0.30
N LEU A 138 7.94 -11.03 -0.44
CA LEU A 138 8.24 -12.36 0.08
C LEU A 138 9.29 -12.30 1.19
N LEU A 139 10.38 -11.56 1.00
CA LEU A 139 11.38 -11.38 2.06
C LEU A 139 10.79 -10.77 3.33
N ALA A 140 9.88 -9.81 3.21
CA ALA A 140 9.19 -9.23 4.36
C ALA A 140 8.28 -10.27 5.04
N THR A 141 7.52 -11.04 4.27
CA THR A 141 6.68 -12.15 4.76
C THR A 141 7.50 -13.18 5.55
N LEU A 142 8.66 -13.59 5.03
CA LEU A 142 9.53 -14.58 5.67
C LEU A 142 10.24 -14.03 6.92
N ARG A 143 10.17 -12.72 7.16
CA ARG A 143 10.77 -12.02 8.31
C ARG A 143 9.74 -11.59 9.36
N LEU A 144 8.45 -11.88 9.15
CA LEU A 144 7.43 -11.67 10.17
C LEU A 144 7.82 -12.36 11.48
N ARG A 145 7.57 -11.69 12.61
CA ARG A 145 7.99 -12.12 13.93
C ARG A 145 6.92 -12.95 14.63
N GLY A 146 7.37 -13.79 15.56
CA GLY A 146 6.48 -14.63 16.37
C GLY A 146 5.99 -15.88 15.64
N PRO A 147 5.10 -16.66 16.27
CA PRO A 147 4.46 -17.80 15.63
C PRO A 147 3.67 -17.35 14.41
N LEU A 148 3.82 -18.07 13.29
CA LEU A 148 3.07 -17.78 12.08
C LEU A 148 1.81 -18.65 12.03
N GLU A 149 0.67 -18.00 11.84
CA GLU A 149 -0.59 -18.64 11.48
C GLU A 149 -0.76 -18.55 9.96
N VAL A 150 -1.00 -19.69 9.32
CA VAL A 150 -1.17 -19.78 7.86
C VAL A 150 -2.51 -20.41 7.56
N GLU A 151 -3.36 -19.65 6.88
CA GLU A 151 -4.65 -20.10 6.36
C GLU A 151 -4.59 -20.15 4.84
N VAL A 152 -5.13 -21.20 4.25
CA VAL A 152 -5.27 -21.31 2.79
C VAL A 152 -6.72 -21.03 2.43
N GLU A 153 -6.95 -19.94 1.72
CA GLU A 153 -8.24 -19.62 1.13
C GLU A 153 -8.28 -20.14 -0.31
N GLU A 154 -9.14 -21.11 -0.57
CA GLU A 154 -9.45 -21.53 -1.94
C GLU A 154 -10.24 -20.42 -2.64
N ARG A 155 -9.58 -19.71 -3.56
CA ARG A 155 -10.21 -18.68 -4.38
C ARG A 155 -10.05 -19.00 -5.84
N VAL A 156 -11.17 -19.31 -6.50
CA VAL A 156 -11.23 -19.40 -7.96
C VAL A 156 -11.21 -17.99 -8.52
N ARG A 157 -10.01 -17.46 -8.81
CA ARG A 157 -9.85 -16.23 -9.58
C ARG A 157 -9.43 -16.58 -11.00
N THR A 158 -10.27 -16.21 -11.97
CA THR A 158 -9.89 -16.17 -13.38
C THR A 158 -9.06 -14.92 -13.61
N TYR A 159 -7.75 -15.05 -13.43
CA TYR A 159 -6.80 -14.01 -13.78
C TYR A 159 -6.09 -14.45 -15.07
N ASP A 160 -6.22 -13.65 -16.13
CA ASP A 160 -5.70 -13.96 -17.46
C ASP A 160 -4.29 -13.38 -17.68
N SER A 161 -3.50 -13.30 -16.59
CA SER A 161 -2.16 -12.72 -16.66
C SER A 161 -1.12 -13.79 -16.96
N THR A 162 -0.29 -13.50 -17.96
CA THR A 162 0.96 -14.23 -18.26
C THR A 162 2.08 -13.95 -17.25
N LEU A 163 1.85 -13.05 -16.29
CA LEU A 163 2.84 -12.59 -15.31
C LEU A 163 2.77 -13.43 -14.02
N LEU A 164 2.92 -14.74 -14.18
CA LEU A 164 3.12 -15.68 -13.08
C LEU A 164 4.62 -15.97 -12.92
N PHE A 165 5.04 -16.19 -11.69
CA PHE A 165 6.44 -16.48 -11.32
C PHE A 165 6.53 -17.86 -10.67
N SER A 166 7.52 -18.66 -11.05
CA SER A 166 7.74 -19.90 -10.32
C SER A 166 8.25 -19.61 -8.91
N TRP A 167 8.06 -20.55 -8.00
CA TRP A 167 8.61 -20.42 -6.66
C TRP A 167 10.13 -20.28 -6.68
N GLU A 168 10.81 -21.03 -7.56
CA GLU A 168 12.27 -20.98 -7.73
C GLU A 168 12.74 -19.60 -8.19
N GLU A 169 12.10 -19.06 -9.23
CA GLU A 169 12.42 -17.74 -9.78
C GLU A 169 12.29 -16.66 -8.70
N LEU A 170 11.19 -16.69 -7.95
CA LEU A 170 10.94 -15.74 -6.88
C LEU A 170 11.94 -15.89 -5.73
N ARG A 171 12.22 -17.14 -5.33
CA ARG A 171 13.17 -17.48 -4.26
C ARG A 171 14.59 -17.05 -4.60
N ASP A 172 15.02 -17.21 -5.84
CA ASP A 172 16.37 -16.85 -6.26
C ASP A 172 16.58 -15.33 -6.26
N VAL A 173 15.59 -14.57 -6.74
CA VAL A 173 15.62 -13.10 -6.62
C VAL A 173 15.56 -12.66 -5.15
N ALA A 174 14.67 -13.25 -4.34
CA ALA A 174 14.61 -12.96 -2.90
C ALA A 174 15.93 -13.23 -2.20
N ARG A 175 16.61 -14.34 -2.54
CA ARG A 175 17.93 -14.67 -2.00
C ARG A 175 18.98 -13.62 -2.37
N SER A 176 18.96 -13.13 -3.62
CA SER A 176 19.90 -12.09 -4.08
C SER A 176 19.77 -10.75 -3.34
N LEU A 177 18.59 -10.50 -2.74
CA LEU A 177 18.29 -9.28 -2.01
C LEU A 177 18.62 -9.38 -0.50
N ILE A 178 18.99 -10.55 0.01
CA ILE A 178 19.36 -10.71 1.43
C ILE A 178 20.60 -9.86 1.72
N GLY A 179 20.54 -9.06 2.79
CA GLY A 179 21.60 -8.13 3.18
C GLY A 179 21.59 -6.81 2.41
N THR A 180 20.72 -6.65 1.40
CA THR A 180 20.48 -5.34 0.79
C THR A 180 19.49 -4.56 1.64
N ALA A 181 19.78 -3.29 1.91
CA ALA A 181 18.83 -2.40 2.53
C ALA A 181 17.65 -2.17 1.55
N PRO A 182 16.39 -2.17 2.03
CA PRO A 182 15.30 -1.78 1.17
C PRO A 182 15.56 -0.34 0.68
N PRO A 183 15.41 -0.08 -0.62
CA PRO A 183 15.61 1.25 -1.16
C PRO A 183 14.63 2.23 -0.49
N PRO A 184 15.04 3.48 -0.24
CA PRO A 184 14.13 4.48 0.28
C PRO A 184 12.95 4.67 -0.68
N PRO A 185 11.74 4.97 -0.17
CA PRO A 185 10.62 5.31 -1.04
C PRO A 185 11.00 6.52 -1.91
N PRO A 186 10.52 6.59 -3.17
CA PRO A 186 10.76 7.74 -4.02
C PRO A 186 10.27 9.01 -3.31
N GLU A 187 11.04 10.10 -3.44
CA GLU A 187 10.72 11.37 -2.79
C GLU A 187 9.25 11.74 -3.03
N PRO A 188 8.54 12.20 -2.00
CA PRO A 188 7.17 12.66 -2.17
C PRO A 188 7.14 13.82 -3.16
N GLU A 189 6.22 13.74 -4.12
CA GLU A 189 5.98 14.82 -5.08
C GLU A 189 5.46 16.02 -4.27
N ARG A 190 6.16 17.15 -4.37
CA ARG A 190 5.69 18.40 -3.76
C ARG A 190 4.44 18.88 -4.51
N LEU A 191 3.60 19.67 -3.83
CA LEU A 191 2.39 20.26 -4.43
C LEU A 191 2.71 21.11 -5.68
N ASP A 192 3.95 21.58 -5.79
CA ASP A 192 4.47 22.37 -6.91
C ASP A 192 4.27 21.63 -8.25
N GLY A 193 3.36 22.14 -9.08
CA GLY A 193 3.02 21.58 -10.40
C GLY A 193 1.69 20.80 -10.44
N LEU A 194 1.11 20.45 -9.28
CA LEU A 194 -0.17 19.74 -9.23
C LEU A 194 -1.35 20.61 -9.69
N ALA A 195 -1.31 21.92 -9.40
CA ALA A 195 -2.33 22.87 -9.86
C ALA A 195 -2.51 22.84 -11.39
N ALA A 196 -1.41 22.72 -12.14
CA ALA A 196 -1.46 22.62 -13.60
C ALA A 196 -2.13 21.33 -14.09
N GLU A 197 -1.96 20.22 -13.38
CA GLU A 197 -2.58 18.93 -13.72
C GLU A 197 -4.04 18.83 -13.25
N LEU A 198 -4.45 19.62 -12.26
CA LEU A 198 -5.81 19.66 -11.71
C LEU A 198 -6.74 20.64 -12.44
N ARG A 199 -6.20 21.56 -13.24
CA ARG A 199 -6.97 22.60 -13.97
C ARG A 199 -8.18 22.07 -14.75
N ASP A 200 -8.10 20.84 -15.24
CA ASP A 200 -9.15 20.22 -16.07
C ASP A 200 -9.85 19.03 -15.38
N CYS A 201 -9.68 18.84 -14.07
CA CYS A 201 -10.20 17.69 -13.35
C CYS A 201 -10.66 18.01 -11.92
N THR A 202 -11.93 17.75 -11.62
CA THR A 202 -12.40 17.60 -10.25
C THR A 202 -11.66 16.45 -9.59
N ALA A 203 -10.88 16.71 -8.54
CA ALA A 203 -10.10 15.67 -7.86
C ALA A 203 -10.14 15.84 -6.34
N LEU A 204 -10.18 14.70 -5.64
CA LEU A 204 -9.88 14.62 -4.23
C LEU A 204 -8.36 14.46 -4.07
N VAL A 205 -7.71 15.46 -3.53
CA VAL A 205 -6.26 15.46 -3.28
C VAL A 205 -6.03 15.06 -1.84
N THR A 206 -5.29 13.98 -1.57
CA THR A 206 -4.90 13.65 -0.19
C THR A 206 -3.50 14.14 0.08
N VAL A 207 -3.35 14.95 1.14
CA VAL A 207 -2.04 15.43 1.57
C VAL A 207 -1.85 15.07 3.03
N GLN A 208 -0.66 14.56 3.35
CA GLN A 208 -0.26 14.30 4.72
C GLN A 208 0.30 15.59 5.33
N ALA A 209 -0.24 15.96 6.48
CA ALA A 209 0.23 17.10 7.24
C ALA A 209 1.13 16.65 8.42
N PRO A 210 2.03 17.52 8.92
CA PRO A 210 2.29 18.90 8.47
C PRO A 210 3.22 18.98 7.24
N THR A 211 3.69 17.84 6.75
CA THR A 211 4.75 17.75 5.73
C THR A 211 4.34 18.24 4.35
N GLY A 212 3.04 18.41 4.09
CA GLY A 212 2.54 18.83 2.78
C GLY A 212 2.75 17.75 1.70
N VAL A 213 3.01 16.51 2.11
CA VAL A 213 3.32 15.40 1.21
C VAL A 213 2.05 14.92 0.53
N LEU A 214 2.04 14.96 -0.79
CA LEU A 214 0.95 14.40 -1.58
C LEU A 214 0.90 12.87 -1.38
N THR A 215 -0.13 12.39 -0.69
CA THR A 215 -0.35 10.94 -0.47
C THR A 215 -1.25 10.33 -1.54
N GLY A 216 -1.94 11.15 -2.32
CA GLY A 216 -2.43 10.80 -3.64
C GLY A 216 -3.39 11.82 -4.25
N VAL A 217 -3.92 11.49 -5.42
CA VAL A 217 -4.93 12.27 -6.12
C VAL A 217 -5.94 11.33 -6.74
N TRP A 218 -7.21 11.53 -6.43
CA TRP A 218 -8.33 10.73 -6.86
C TRP A 218 -9.14 11.58 -7.81
N PRO A 219 -9.03 11.36 -9.13
CA PRO A 219 -9.89 12.05 -10.07
C PRO A 219 -11.32 11.59 -9.86
N MET A 220 -12.21 12.55 -9.62
CA MET A 220 -13.61 12.26 -9.39
C MET A 220 -14.33 12.50 -10.72
N SER A 221 -15.01 11.48 -11.25
CA SER A 221 -15.88 11.62 -12.42
C SER A 221 -17.17 12.33 -12.02
N LEU A 222 -17.04 13.54 -11.52
CA LEU A 222 -18.16 14.33 -11.05
C LEU A 222 -18.72 15.06 -12.24
N ARG A 223 -19.82 14.52 -12.80
CA ARG A 223 -20.68 15.29 -13.69
C ARG A 223 -21.22 16.48 -12.88
N GLU A 224 -21.14 17.65 -13.51
CA GLU A 224 -21.76 18.93 -13.20
C GLU A 224 -22.25 19.14 -11.75
N GLN A 225 -21.62 20.09 -11.05
CA GLN A 225 -22.05 20.67 -9.78
C GLN A 225 -22.38 19.66 -8.67
N VAL A 226 -21.34 19.24 -7.96
CA VAL A 226 -21.50 18.37 -6.80
C VAL A 226 -21.99 19.18 -5.61
N GLY A 227 -23.28 19.08 -5.36
CA GLY A 227 -23.84 19.40 -4.06
C GLY A 227 -23.13 18.60 -2.96
N VAL A 228 -23.04 19.19 -1.77
CA VAL A 228 -22.34 18.67 -0.59
C VAL A 228 -22.61 17.18 -0.30
N GLY A 229 -23.81 16.67 -0.60
CA GLY A 229 -24.19 15.26 -0.38
C GLY A 229 -23.38 14.25 -1.20
N ALA A 230 -23.15 14.50 -2.49
CA ALA A 230 -22.46 13.54 -3.36
C ALA A 230 -20.95 13.45 -3.07
N LEU A 231 -20.35 14.52 -2.55
CA LEU A 231 -18.97 14.49 -2.05
C LEU A 231 -18.86 13.62 -0.80
N ARG A 232 -19.81 13.77 0.13
CA ARG A 232 -19.89 12.97 1.35
C ARG A 232 -20.04 11.49 1.03
N GLU A 233 -20.98 11.13 0.16
CA GLU A 233 -21.15 9.74 -0.29
C GLU A 233 -19.87 9.16 -0.92
N CYS A 234 -19.12 9.97 -1.68
CA CYS A 234 -17.86 9.53 -2.27
C CYS A 234 -16.78 9.27 -1.20
N VAL A 235 -16.68 10.14 -0.19
CA VAL A 235 -15.80 9.95 0.96
C VAL A 235 -16.23 8.71 1.76
N ASP A 236 -17.52 8.53 2.01
CA ASP A 236 -18.07 7.36 2.71
C ASP A 236 -17.75 6.06 1.96
N GLN A 237 -17.92 6.04 0.63
CA GLN A 237 -17.57 4.88 -0.21
C GLN A 237 -16.06 4.59 -0.26
N LEU A 238 -15.23 5.63 -0.30
CA LEU A 238 -13.77 5.48 -0.40
C LEU A 238 -13.13 5.02 0.91
N PHE A 239 -13.70 5.41 2.05
CA PHE A 239 -13.08 5.20 3.36
C PHE A 239 -13.89 4.32 4.31
N GLY A 240 -15.09 3.88 3.89
CA GLY A 240 -15.92 2.92 4.63
C GLY A 240 -16.41 3.43 5.99
N ALA A 241 -16.47 4.75 6.17
CA ALA A 241 -16.73 5.36 7.47
C ALA A 241 -18.23 5.64 7.67
N ASP A 242 -18.73 5.29 8.86
CA ASP A 242 -19.91 5.91 9.44
C ASP A 242 -19.44 7.30 9.94
N LEU A 243 -19.47 8.32 9.05
CA LEU A 243 -18.94 9.66 9.34
C LEU A 243 -19.65 10.30 10.55
N GLY A 244 -19.10 10.07 11.73
CA GLY A 244 -19.47 10.72 12.98
C GLY A 244 -19.17 12.22 12.94
N MET A 245 -20.22 13.02 13.18
CA MET A 245 -20.27 14.49 13.27
C MET A 245 -19.60 15.27 12.13
N ALA A 246 -20.42 15.74 11.19
CA ALA A 246 -20.09 16.94 10.42
C ALA A 246 -20.04 18.15 11.37
N LEU A 247 -18.84 18.65 11.68
CA LEU A 247 -18.71 19.99 12.24
C LEU A 247 -19.13 20.99 11.16
N ALA A 248 -20.10 21.84 11.50
CA ALA A 248 -20.75 22.83 10.64
C ALA A 248 -19.79 23.63 9.74
N PRO A 249 -20.26 24.17 8.60
CA PRO A 249 -19.44 25.01 7.73
C PRO A 249 -18.77 26.14 8.51
N ALA A 250 -17.44 26.10 8.60
CA ALA A 250 -16.66 27.13 9.28
C ALA A 250 -16.52 28.34 8.35
N SER A 251 -17.11 29.48 8.72
CA SER A 251 -16.89 30.74 8.03
C SER A 251 -15.42 31.16 8.17
N ALA A 252 -14.71 31.31 7.05
CA ALA A 252 -13.49 32.11 7.06
C ALA A 252 -13.86 33.58 7.33
N ALA A 253 -13.00 34.31 8.03
CA ALA A 253 -13.18 35.74 8.27
C ALA A 253 -12.92 36.49 6.95
N GLY A 254 -13.94 36.65 6.12
CA GLY A 254 -13.85 37.38 4.86
C GLY A 254 -14.66 36.76 3.72
N GLY A 255 -15.99 36.76 3.83
CA GLY A 255 -16.92 36.63 2.69
C GLY A 255 -17.03 35.27 2.01
N ASP A 256 -15.93 34.59 1.69
CA ASP A 256 -15.91 33.31 1.01
C ASP A 256 -15.85 32.16 2.02
N ARG A 257 -16.94 31.39 2.09
CA ARG A 257 -17.04 30.23 2.97
C ARG A 257 -16.28 29.05 2.36
N ILE A 258 -15.13 28.71 2.96
CA ILE A 258 -14.49 27.41 2.72
C ILE A 258 -15.38 26.35 3.36
N GLU A 259 -15.99 25.49 2.54
CA GLU A 259 -16.69 24.31 3.05
C GLU A 259 -15.64 23.32 3.57
N LYS A 260 -15.70 23.02 4.87
CA LYS A 260 -14.80 22.08 5.56
C LYS A 260 -15.61 21.01 6.27
N TRP A 261 -15.16 19.77 6.19
CA TRP A 261 -15.67 18.63 6.94
C TRP A 261 -14.53 18.01 7.72
N VAL A 262 -14.77 17.69 8.98
CA VAL A 262 -13.77 17.11 9.86
C VAL A 262 -14.33 15.82 10.42
N PHE A 263 -13.55 14.76 10.37
CA PHE A 263 -13.89 13.48 10.99
C PHE A 263 -12.63 12.81 11.54
N ILE A 264 -12.81 11.87 12.46
CA ILE A 264 -11.70 11.09 13.02
C ILE A 264 -11.83 9.66 12.50
N GLN A 265 -10.75 9.15 11.91
CA GLN A 265 -10.69 7.79 11.38
C GLN A 265 -9.29 7.22 11.59
N ASP A 266 -9.20 5.98 12.09
CA ASP A 266 -7.94 5.25 12.30
C ASP A 266 -6.91 6.03 13.14
N GLY A 267 -7.38 6.74 14.17
CA GLY A 267 -6.50 7.57 15.01
C GLY A 267 -5.96 8.83 14.32
N ALA A 268 -6.56 9.23 13.19
CA ALA A 268 -6.23 10.46 12.46
C ALA A 268 -7.43 11.40 12.34
N ILE A 269 -7.19 12.71 12.47
CA ILE A 269 -8.14 13.76 12.10
C ILE A 269 -8.04 13.94 10.59
N ARG A 270 -9.15 13.75 9.88
CA ARG A 270 -9.27 13.98 8.44
C ARG A 270 -10.09 15.23 8.20
N VAL A 271 -9.54 16.16 7.44
CA VAL A 271 -10.22 17.40 7.05
C VAL A 271 -10.40 17.42 5.55
N VAL A 272 -11.62 17.34 5.08
CA VAL A 272 -11.96 17.54 3.67
C VAL A 272 -12.37 19.00 3.50
N ALA A 273 -11.80 19.70 2.54
CA ALA A 273 -12.11 21.09 2.27
C ALA A 273 -12.20 21.36 0.78
N ARG A 274 -13.19 22.16 0.38
CA ARG A 274 -13.36 22.63 -0.99
C ARG A 274 -12.65 23.97 -1.17
N SER A 275 -11.90 24.13 -2.25
CA SER A 275 -11.24 25.40 -2.54
C SER A 275 -12.28 26.50 -2.78
N PRO A 276 -12.11 27.69 -2.17
CA PRO A 276 -13.00 28.82 -2.41
C PRO A 276 -12.76 29.46 -3.79
N VAL A 277 -11.56 29.30 -4.36
CA VAL A 277 -11.16 29.87 -5.65
C VAL A 277 -11.56 28.98 -6.81
N ASP A 278 -11.46 27.66 -6.62
CA ASP A 278 -11.89 26.66 -7.59
C ASP A 278 -12.76 25.59 -6.91
N PRO A 279 -14.09 25.68 -7.01
CA PRO A 279 -15.01 24.71 -6.41
C PRO A 279 -14.81 23.25 -6.88
N GLN A 280 -14.08 23.03 -7.99
CA GLN A 280 -13.73 21.70 -8.48
C GLN A 280 -12.57 21.06 -7.70
N VAL A 281 -11.80 21.84 -6.94
CA VAL A 281 -10.70 21.33 -6.13
C VAL A 281 -11.20 20.99 -4.73
N VAL A 282 -11.07 19.71 -4.37
CA VAL A 282 -11.36 19.22 -3.02
C VAL A 282 -10.10 18.59 -2.44
N VAL A 283 -9.70 19.04 -1.27
CA VAL A 283 -8.50 18.55 -0.58
C VAL A 283 -8.93 17.79 0.66
N MET A 284 -8.43 16.58 0.85
CA MET A 284 -8.50 15.87 2.11
C MET A 284 -7.13 15.84 2.77
N LEU A 285 -7.07 16.30 4.01
CA LEU A 285 -5.86 16.35 4.79
C LEU A 285 -5.98 15.39 5.96
N ALA A 286 -4.99 14.52 6.13
CA ALA A 286 -4.93 13.63 7.28
C ALA A 286 -3.86 14.13 8.26
N PHE A 287 -4.26 14.24 9.52
CA PHE A 287 -3.46 14.67 10.66
C PHE A 287 -3.49 13.60 11.73
N ASP A 288 -2.40 13.43 12.47
CA ASP A 288 -2.45 12.68 13.73
C ASP A 288 -3.41 13.39 14.71
N VAL A 289 -4.19 12.65 15.50
CA VAL A 289 -5.10 13.20 16.52
C VAL A 289 -4.35 14.11 17.51
N GLY A 290 -3.06 13.88 17.74
CA GLY A 290 -2.21 14.74 18.57
C GLY A 290 -1.95 16.16 18.04
N VAL A 291 -2.25 16.47 16.77
CA VAL A 291 -1.98 17.77 16.14
C VAL A 291 -2.93 18.87 16.64
N GLY A 292 -4.11 18.49 17.14
CA GLY A 292 -5.15 19.42 17.61
C GLY A 292 -5.92 20.09 16.45
N LEU A 293 -7.24 20.15 16.58
CA LEU A 293 -8.16 20.58 15.52
C LEU A 293 -7.86 21.98 14.98
N GLY A 294 -7.53 22.94 15.85
CA GLY A 294 -7.24 24.32 15.43
C GLY A 294 -5.99 24.44 14.55
N ARG A 295 -4.97 23.58 14.75
CA ARG A 295 -3.79 23.53 13.90
C ARG A 295 -4.10 22.84 12.57
N ALA A 296 -4.85 21.74 12.62
CA ALA A 296 -5.31 21.05 11.43
C ALA A 296 -6.07 22.00 10.47
N LEU A 297 -6.99 22.82 11.00
CA LEU A 297 -7.76 23.77 10.20
C LEU A 297 -6.91 24.88 9.56
N ARG A 298 -5.83 25.33 10.20
CA ARG A 298 -4.90 26.32 9.63
C ARG A 298 -4.03 25.73 8.52
N ASP A 299 -3.56 24.51 8.71
CA ASP A 299 -2.78 23.80 7.69
C ASP A 299 -3.62 23.54 6.44
N VAL A 300 -4.93 23.32 6.60
CA VAL A 300 -5.89 23.25 5.49
C VAL A 300 -5.96 24.54 4.68
N GLU A 301 -6.09 25.67 5.35
CA GLU A 301 -6.14 26.98 4.69
C GLU A 301 -4.84 27.27 3.93
N ARG A 302 -3.69 26.92 4.52
CA ARG A 302 -2.40 27.04 3.86
C ARG A 302 -2.32 26.20 2.59
N VAL A 303 -2.68 24.91 2.66
CA VAL A 303 -2.64 24.01 1.48
C VAL A 303 -3.62 24.48 0.40
N LEU A 304 -4.81 24.95 0.77
CA LEU A 304 -5.77 25.52 -0.17
C LEU A 304 -5.23 26.80 -0.82
N ALA A 305 -4.57 27.67 -0.06
CA ALA A 305 -3.95 28.88 -0.59
C ALA A 305 -2.80 28.56 -1.56
N GLU A 306 -1.95 27.59 -1.24
CA GLU A 306 -0.89 27.12 -2.14
C GLU A 306 -1.44 26.54 -3.45
N LEU A 307 -2.57 25.83 -3.39
CA LEU A 307 -3.26 25.31 -4.57
C LEU A 307 -3.99 26.39 -5.38
N ALA A 308 -4.34 27.52 -4.76
CA ALA A 308 -5.08 28.61 -5.40
C ALA A 308 -4.20 29.66 -6.10
N ILE A 309 -2.87 29.64 -5.90
CA ILE A 309 -1.92 30.61 -6.48
C ILE A 309 -1.40 30.16 -7.87
N GLY A 310 -1.98 29.13 -8.49
CA GLY A 310 -1.52 28.52 -9.75
C GLY A 310 -2.27 28.92 -11.03
#